data_AF-A0A2V8HYF6-F1
#
_entry.id   AF-A0A2V8HYF6-F1
#
_cell.length_a   1.000
_cell.length_b   1.000
_cell.length_c   1.000
_cell.angle_alpha   90.00
_cell.angle_beta   90.00
_cell.angle_gamma   90.00
#
_symmetry.space_group_name_H-M   'P 1'
#
loop_
_entity.id
_entity.type
_entity.pdbx_description
1 polymer ?
#
loop_
_entity_poly.entity_id
_entity_poly.type
_entity_poly.pdbx_seq_one_letter_code
_entity_poly.pdbx_strand_id
1 'polypeptide(L)'
;MTEEQIRAILEEFKAGIISSADALHRLRTLPFEDLGFANVDHHRMLRQGFPEVVFGMGKTVDQVGKIVEAMYKNKHNILVTRTTPAHFERVKQIASEAEFYDNARAIVIHKTTEILGKGTVMVVSAGTSDMAVAEEAVVTLKVMGNEVDSLYIIVVAGMEGALPSVVGGLVSVAVIAVPTSVGYGASFNGVAALLGMLNSCASNVTVVNIDNGYGAAVVASLINRL
;
A
#
# COMPACT_ATOMS: atom_id res chain seq x y z
N MET A 1 11.93 -0.73 -13.10
CA MET A 1 11.81 -0.39 -14.54
C MET A 1 10.36 -0.54 -14.99
N THR A 2 9.90 0.19 -16.00
CA THR A 2 8.56 0.02 -16.63
C THR A 2 8.60 -0.95 -17.82
N GLU A 3 7.44 -1.35 -18.36
CA GLU A 3 7.38 -2.27 -19.50
C GLU A 3 7.99 -1.62 -20.74
N GLU A 4 7.78 -0.31 -20.95
CA GLU A 4 8.40 0.39 -22.07
C GLU A 4 9.93 0.42 -21.95
N GLN A 5 10.46 0.55 -20.73
CA GLN A 5 11.90 0.55 -20.51
C GLN A 5 12.53 -0.83 -20.79
N ILE A 6 11.85 -1.91 -20.41
CA ILE A 6 12.31 -3.27 -20.75
C ILE A 6 12.25 -3.49 -22.25
N ARG A 7 11.15 -3.08 -22.90
CA ARG A 7 10.99 -3.17 -24.35
C ARG A 7 12.07 -2.37 -25.08
N ALA A 8 12.41 -1.18 -24.60
CA ALA A 8 13.48 -0.36 -25.15
C ALA A 8 14.84 -1.07 -25.06
N ILE A 9 15.18 -1.69 -23.92
CA ILE A 9 16.42 -2.47 -23.78
C ILE A 9 16.45 -3.65 -24.76
N LEU A 10 15.33 -4.36 -24.91
CA LEU A 10 15.25 -5.50 -25.81
C LEU A 10 15.37 -5.09 -27.29
N GLU A 11 14.77 -3.97 -27.68
CA GLU A 11 14.92 -3.41 -29.04
C GLU A 11 16.35 -2.87 -29.26
N GLU A 12 16.97 -2.20 -28.29
CA GLU A 12 18.38 -1.77 -28.37
C GLU A 12 19.34 -2.96 -28.54
N PHE A 13 19.09 -4.06 -27.81
CA PHE A 13 19.88 -5.28 -27.95
C PHE A 13 19.67 -5.93 -29.32
N LYS A 14 18.41 -6.02 -29.78
CA LYS A 14 18.06 -6.57 -31.10
C LYS A 14 18.64 -5.74 -32.24
N ALA A 15 18.73 -4.43 -32.08
CA ALA A 15 19.37 -3.51 -33.01
C ALA A 15 20.92 -3.55 -32.96
N GLY A 16 21.51 -4.30 -32.02
CA GLY A 16 22.97 -4.39 -31.85
C GLY A 16 23.61 -3.15 -31.21
N ILE A 17 22.81 -2.25 -30.63
CA ILE A 17 23.28 -1.01 -30.00
C ILE A 17 23.98 -1.31 -28.67
N ILE A 18 23.51 -2.33 -27.95
CA ILE A 18 24.08 -2.79 -26.68
C ILE A 18 24.47 -4.27 -26.79
N SER A 19 25.53 -4.67 -26.10
CA SER A 19 25.95 -6.08 -26.08
C SER A 19 25.01 -6.93 -25.22
N SER A 20 25.06 -8.26 -25.37
CA SER A 20 24.31 -9.17 -24.51
C SER A 20 24.71 -9.02 -23.04
N ALA A 21 25.98 -8.70 -22.77
CA ALA A 21 26.49 -8.42 -21.42
C ALA A 21 25.96 -7.10 -20.85
N ASP A 22 25.83 -6.05 -21.68
CA ASP A 22 25.26 -4.75 -21.27
C ASP A 22 23.75 -4.83 -21.07
N ALA A 23 23.04 -5.53 -21.95
CA ALA A 23 21.63 -5.84 -21.79
C ALA A 23 21.41 -6.65 -20.51
N LEU A 24 22.20 -7.71 -20.29
CA LEU A 24 22.20 -8.47 -19.05
C LEU A 24 22.57 -7.61 -17.85
N HIS A 25 23.48 -6.64 -17.94
CA HIS A 25 23.87 -5.77 -16.83
C HIS A 25 22.75 -4.78 -16.45
N ARG A 26 22.13 -4.15 -17.44
CA ARG A 26 20.95 -3.27 -17.25
C ARG A 26 19.73 -4.04 -16.79
N LEU A 27 19.58 -5.29 -17.20
CA LEU A 27 18.58 -6.19 -16.64
C LEU A 27 18.98 -6.65 -15.23
N ARG A 28 20.28 -6.90 -14.96
CA ARG A 28 20.93 -7.34 -13.69
C ARG A 28 20.97 -6.30 -12.58
N THR A 29 20.66 -5.03 -12.85
CA THR A 29 20.04 -4.16 -11.82
C THR A 29 18.60 -4.63 -11.56
N LEU A 30 18.51 -5.95 -11.35
CA LEU A 30 17.40 -6.86 -11.14
C LEU A 30 16.73 -6.50 -9.79
N PRO A 31 15.48 -6.92 -9.57
CA PRO A 31 14.35 -6.08 -9.19
C PRO A 31 14.47 -5.32 -7.87
N PHE A 32 15.48 -5.59 -7.05
CA PHE A 32 15.66 -5.05 -5.72
C PHE A 32 16.98 -4.27 -5.62
N GLU A 33 16.92 -3.01 -5.19
CA GLU A 33 18.11 -2.25 -4.77
C GLU A 33 18.36 -2.51 -3.27
N ASP A 34 19.48 -3.17 -2.95
CA ASP A 34 19.89 -3.44 -1.57
C ASP A 34 20.60 -2.22 -0.96
N LEU A 35 19.99 -1.64 0.07
CA LEU A 35 20.53 -0.51 0.83
C LEU A 35 21.30 -0.95 2.09
N GLY A 36 21.48 -2.26 2.29
CA GLY A 36 22.09 -2.91 3.46
C GLY A 36 21.13 -3.10 4.64
N PHE A 37 20.03 -2.37 4.68
CA PHE A 37 18.98 -2.47 5.70
C PHE A 37 17.56 -2.61 5.12
N ALA A 38 17.42 -2.51 3.80
CA ALA A 38 16.17 -2.68 3.07
C ALA A 38 16.46 -3.04 1.61
N ASN A 39 15.61 -3.88 1.02
CA ASN A 39 15.64 -4.25 -0.39
C ASN A 39 14.47 -3.58 -1.11
N VAL A 40 14.74 -2.59 -1.95
CA VAL A 40 13.71 -1.78 -2.63
C VAL A 40 13.31 -2.41 -3.96
N ASP A 41 12.08 -2.91 -4.08
CA ASP A 41 11.57 -3.55 -5.29
C ASP A 41 11.13 -2.55 -6.37
N HIS A 42 12.01 -2.25 -7.31
CA HIS A 42 11.75 -1.37 -8.44
C HIS A 42 10.86 -2.00 -9.53
N HIS A 43 10.53 -3.29 -9.44
CA HIS A 43 9.75 -4.03 -10.43
C HIS A 43 8.34 -4.38 -9.94
N ARG A 44 8.00 -4.04 -8.69
CA ARG A 44 6.65 -4.28 -8.17
C ARG A 44 5.56 -3.64 -9.04
N MET A 45 5.84 -2.47 -9.60
CA MET A 45 4.96 -1.80 -10.56
C MET A 45 4.65 -2.68 -11.76
N LEU A 46 5.63 -3.37 -12.34
CA LEU A 46 5.42 -4.26 -13.48
C LEU A 46 4.60 -5.49 -13.13
N ARG A 47 4.82 -6.06 -11.94
CA ARG A 47 4.21 -7.34 -11.56
C ARG A 47 2.81 -7.19 -10.94
N GLN A 48 2.59 -6.09 -10.22
CA GLN A 48 1.36 -5.86 -9.44
C GLN A 48 0.61 -4.60 -9.88
N GLY A 49 1.16 -3.82 -10.81
CA GLY A 49 0.57 -2.58 -11.29
C GLY A 49 0.69 -1.41 -10.31
N PHE A 50 1.47 -1.52 -9.22
CA PHE A 50 1.71 -0.42 -8.29
C PHE A 50 3.12 -0.53 -7.67
N PRO A 51 3.75 0.58 -7.25
CA PRO A 51 5.14 0.61 -6.79
C PRO A 51 5.30 0.08 -5.36
N GLU A 52 6.55 -0.17 -4.95
CA GLU A 52 6.86 -0.55 -3.55
C GLU A 52 6.36 0.50 -2.55
N VAL A 53 5.96 0.06 -1.36
CA VAL A 53 5.51 0.95 -0.27
C VAL A 53 6.48 0.83 0.90
N VAL A 54 6.88 1.98 1.43
CA VAL A 54 7.84 2.06 2.53
C VAL A 54 7.11 1.92 3.86
N PHE A 55 7.28 0.79 4.53
CA PHE A 55 6.82 0.64 5.90
C PHE A 55 7.70 1.46 6.86
N GLY A 56 7.19 2.56 7.43
CA GLY A 56 7.97 3.49 8.26
C GLY A 56 8.17 3.07 9.71
N MET A 57 7.25 2.27 10.27
CA MET A 57 7.29 1.87 11.67
C MET A 57 8.52 0.99 11.96
N GLY A 58 9.28 1.35 12.99
CA GLY A 58 10.52 0.64 13.37
C GLY A 58 11.75 1.01 12.55
N LYS A 59 11.64 1.89 11.54
CA LYS A 59 12.79 2.42 10.79
C LYS A 59 13.21 3.79 11.34
N THR A 60 14.49 4.12 11.18
CA THR A 60 15.01 5.46 11.52
C THR A 60 14.69 6.48 10.43
N VAL A 61 14.74 7.76 10.80
CA VAL A 61 14.56 8.89 9.88
C VAL A 61 15.48 8.79 8.67
N ASP A 62 16.76 8.47 8.87
CA ASP A 62 17.72 8.33 7.78
C ASP A 62 17.47 7.10 6.91
N GLN A 63 17.02 5.99 7.50
CA GLN A 63 16.65 4.79 6.73
C GLN A 63 15.48 5.07 5.80
N VAL A 64 14.43 5.73 6.29
CA VAL A 64 13.28 6.15 5.46
C VAL A 64 13.75 7.09 4.36
N GLY A 65 14.57 8.09 4.68
CA GLY A 65 15.12 9.03 3.70
C GLY A 65 15.88 8.34 2.58
N LYS A 66 16.79 7.41 2.91
CA LYS A 66 17.56 6.65 1.90
C LYS A 66 16.68 5.78 1.01
N ILE A 67 15.65 5.13 1.56
CA ILE A 67 14.70 4.33 0.76
C ILE A 67 13.95 5.25 -0.21
N VAL A 68 13.47 6.40 0.28
CA VAL A 68 12.76 7.36 -0.57
C VAL A 68 13.67 7.91 -1.65
N GLU A 69 14.93 8.24 -1.35
CA GLU A 69 15.91 8.72 -2.34
C GLU A 69 16.18 7.69 -3.45
N ALA A 70 16.30 6.40 -3.09
CA ALA A 70 16.42 5.31 -4.04
C ALA A 70 15.17 5.21 -4.94
N MET A 71 13.98 5.26 -4.36
CA MET A 71 12.71 5.19 -5.08
C MET A 71 12.43 6.44 -5.94
N TYR A 72 12.89 7.61 -5.50
CA TYR A 72 12.64 8.90 -6.14
C TYR A 72 13.30 9.02 -7.51
N LYS A 73 14.25 8.15 -7.86
CA LYS A 73 14.79 8.11 -9.23
C LYS A 73 13.78 7.62 -10.27
N ASN A 74 12.72 6.94 -9.84
CA ASN A 74 11.67 6.44 -10.72
C ASN A 74 10.53 7.45 -10.92
N LYS A 75 9.65 7.15 -11.88
CA LYS A 75 8.48 7.97 -12.25
C LYS A 75 7.18 7.59 -11.51
N HIS A 76 7.26 6.73 -10.50
CA HIS A 76 6.08 6.22 -9.79
C HIS A 76 5.80 6.98 -8.51
N ASN A 77 4.53 6.97 -8.07
CA ASN A 77 4.15 7.49 -6.77
C ASN A 77 4.90 6.76 -5.65
N ILE A 78 5.19 7.46 -4.56
CA ILE A 78 5.86 6.87 -3.39
C ILE A 78 4.93 7.05 -2.20
N LEU A 79 4.69 5.96 -1.47
CA LEU A 79 3.94 5.94 -0.23
C LEU A 79 4.82 5.44 0.90
N VAL A 80 4.84 6.17 2.01
CA VAL A 80 5.43 5.76 3.27
C VAL A 80 4.31 5.65 4.30
N THR A 81 4.04 4.47 4.84
CA THR A 81 2.97 4.23 5.83
C THR A 81 3.52 4.17 7.25
N ARG A 82 2.65 4.37 8.26
CA ARG A 82 2.97 4.32 9.70
C ARG A 82 4.22 5.14 10.08
N THR A 83 4.21 6.39 9.67
CA THR A 83 5.35 7.30 9.75
C THR A 83 5.15 8.39 10.83
N THR A 84 6.13 9.27 10.99
CA THR A 84 6.12 10.36 11.99
C THR A 84 6.41 11.71 11.32
N PRO A 85 6.11 12.85 11.97
CA PRO A 85 6.49 14.16 11.45
C PRO A 85 8.00 14.31 11.20
N ALA A 86 8.84 13.67 12.02
CA ALA A 86 10.29 13.67 11.81
C ALA A 86 10.71 12.96 10.52
N HIS A 87 10.03 11.85 10.17
CA HIS A 87 10.23 11.21 8.86
C HIS A 87 9.80 12.14 7.72
N PHE A 88 8.70 12.86 7.89
CA PHE A 88 8.20 13.79 6.86
C PHE A 88 9.20 14.91 6.58
N GLU A 89 9.74 15.56 7.60
CA GLU A 89 10.75 16.61 7.42
C GLU A 89 11.97 16.11 6.64
N ARG A 90 12.42 14.88 6.90
CA ARG A 90 13.52 14.27 6.14
C ARG A 90 13.15 13.99 4.70
N VAL A 91 11.95 13.50 4.44
CA VAL A 91 11.45 13.23 3.08
C VAL A 91 11.27 14.54 2.31
N LYS A 92 10.81 15.60 2.95
CA LYS A 92 10.60 16.93 2.35
C LYS A 92 11.89 17.59 1.86
N GLN A 93 13.03 17.25 2.48
CA GLN A 93 14.36 17.65 2.00
C GLN A 93 14.76 16.96 0.68
N ILE A 94 14.17 15.80 0.38
CA ILE A 94 14.45 15.01 -0.84
C ILE A 94 13.43 15.37 -1.94
N ALA A 95 12.16 15.44 -1.57
CA ALA A 95 11.03 15.75 -2.45
C ALA A 95 10.21 16.87 -1.82
N SER A 96 10.39 18.10 -2.33
CA SER A 96 9.73 19.30 -1.80
C SER A 96 8.20 19.25 -1.89
N GLU A 97 7.69 18.47 -2.85
CA GLU A 97 6.28 18.23 -3.13
C GLU A 97 5.66 17.13 -2.27
N ALA A 98 6.41 16.54 -1.34
CA ALA A 98 5.87 15.52 -0.44
C ALA A 98 4.74 16.09 0.43
N GLU A 99 3.69 15.29 0.59
CA GLU A 99 2.53 15.58 1.43
C GLU A 99 2.51 14.67 2.66
N PHE A 100 2.09 15.21 3.80
CA PHE A 100 1.93 14.43 5.04
C PHE A 100 0.46 14.37 5.45
N TYR A 101 -0.02 13.14 5.61
CA TYR A 101 -1.35 12.81 6.08
C TYR A 101 -1.23 12.38 7.54
N ASP A 102 -1.48 13.32 8.47
CA ASP A 102 -1.20 13.16 9.90
C ASP A 102 -1.99 12.00 10.53
N ASN A 103 -3.31 12.01 10.35
CA ASN A 103 -4.22 10.97 10.85
C ASN A 103 -3.89 9.58 10.28
N ALA A 104 -3.63 9.48 8.96
CA ALA A 104 -3.20 8.24 8.30
C ALA A 104 -1.78 7.81 8.69
N ARG A 105 -1.00 8.70 9.31
CA ARG A 105 0.44 8.58 9.52
C ARG A 105 1.15 8.17 8.23
N ALA A 106 0.88 8.89 7.15
CA ALA A 106 1.39 8.55 5.82
C ALA A 106 2.07 9.74 5.14
N ILE A 107 3.12 9.48 4.38
CA ILE A 107 3.77 10.47 3.50
C ILE A 107 3.57 10.01 2.06
N VAL A 108 3.20 10.94 1.19
CA VAL A 108 2.94 10.68 -0.22
C VAL A 108 3.78 11.60 -1.09
N ILE A 109 4.37 11.06 -2.15
CA ILE A 109 4.97 11.82 -3.25
C ILE A 109 4.23 11.43 -4.53
N HIS A 110 3.47 12.38 -5.08
CA HIS A 110 2.71 12.19 -6.31
C HIS A 110 3.59 12.51 -7.54
N LYS A 111 3.90 11.48 -8.34
CA LYS A 111 4.60 11.63 -9.63
C LYS A 111 3.69 11.40 -10.83
N THR A 112 2.57 10.72 -10.62
CA THR A 112 1.51 10.50 -11.60
C THR A 112 0.14 10.59 -10.93
N THR A 113 -0.84 11.12 -11.65
CA THR A 113 -2.25 11.21 -11.25
C THR A 113 -3.14 10.27 -12.07
N GLU A 114 -2.54 9.31 -12.78
CA GLU A 114 -3.28 8.35 -13.58
C GLU A 114 -4.19 7.48 -12.70
N ILE A 115 -5.47 7.44 -13.05
CA ILE A 115 -6.48 6.61 -12.40
C ILE A 115 -6.43 5.24 -13.08
N LEU A 116 -6.04 4.22 -12.33
CA LEU A 116 -5.89 2.84 -12.79
C LEU A 116 -7.09 1.96 -12.40
N GLY A 117 -7.90 2.38 -11.42
CA GLY A 117 -9.09 1.66 -10.99
C GLY A 117 -10.24 1.73 -12.01
N LYS A 118 -10.97 0.62 -12.20
CA LYS A 118 -12.13 0.57 -13.12
C LYS A 118 -13.46 0.94 -12.45
N GLY A 119 -13.49 0.87 -11.13
CA GLY A 119 -14.61 1.28 -10.30
C GLY A 119 -14.11 1.98 -9.05
N THR A 120 -14.98 2.09 -8.08
CA THR A 120 -14.75 2.87 -6.88
C THR A 120 -14.61 1.96 -5.66
N VAL A 121 -13.87 2.37 -4.62
CA VAL A 121 -13.69 1.56 -3.39
C VAL A 121 -14.28 2.27 -2.17
N MET A 122 -14.96 1.59 -1.25
CA MET A 122 -15.50 2.20 -0.02
C MET A 122 -14.69 1.74 1.20
N VAL A 123 -14.35 2.67 2.09
CA VAL A 123 -13.70 2.36 3.38
C VAL A 123 -14.66 2.72 4.51
N VAL A 124 -15.00 1.72 5.34
CA VAL A 124 -15.92 1.83 6.46
C VAL A 124 -15.15 1.57 7.75
N SER A 125 -15.30 2.46 8.72
CA SER A 125 -14.70 2.34 10.04
C SER A 125 -15.79 2.16 11.10
N ALA A 126 -15.59 1.25 12.05
CA ALA A 126 -16.53 1.00 13.15
C ALA A 126 -16.53 2.09 14.24
N GLY A 127 -15.47 2.88 14.32
CA GLY A 127 -15.33 3.91 15.34
C GLY A 127 -14.23 4.93 15.02
N THR A 128 -14.18 6.00 15.83
CA THR A 128 -13.18 7.07 15.69
C THR A 128 -11.76 6.58 16.00
N SER A 129 -11.62 5.59 16.87
CA SER A 129 -10.31 5.01 17.22
C SER A 129 -9.69 4.19 16.08
N ASP A 130 -10.53 3.70 15.16
CA ASP A 130 -10.13 2.94 13.97
C ASP A 130 -9.77 3.87 12.79
N MET A 131 -9.97 5.19 12.94
CA MET A 131 -9.82 6.20 11.88
C MET A 131 -8.42 6.22 11.28
N ALA A 132 -7.36 6.10 12.09
CA ALA A 132 -6.00 6.11 11.59
C ALA A 132 -5.73 4.96 10.60
N VAL A 133 -6.31 3.79 10.85
CA VAL A 133 -6.18 2.60 9.98
C VAL A 133 -7.07 2.74 8.74
N ALA A 134 -8.28 3.29 8.90
CA ALA A 134 -9.18 3.57 7.79
C ALA A 134 -8.60 4.63 6.84
N GLU A 135 -8.04 5.71 7.37
CA GLU A 135 -7.39 6.76 6.58
C GLU A 135 -6.12 6.27 5.89
N GLU A 136 -5.32 5.40 6.53
CA GLU A 136 -4.19 4.72 5.87
C GLU A 136 -4.67 3.97 4.62
N ALA A 137 -5.80 3.25 4.71
CA ALA A 137 -6.38 2.54 3.58
C ALA A 137 -6.85 3.51 2.48
N VAL A 138 -7.52 4.61 2.83
CA VAL A 138 -7.97 5.65 1.87
C VAL A 138 -6.80 6.29 1.14
N VAL A 139 -5.76 6.72 1.86
CA VAL A 139 -4.55 7.32 1.26
C VAL A 139 -3.86 6.30 0.35
N THR A 140 -3.74 5.05 0.79
CA THR A 140 -3.16 3.98 -0.03
C THR A 140 -3.94 3.79 -1.34
N LEU A 141 -5.27 3.71 -1.29
CA LEU A 141 -6.13 3.53 -2.46
C LEU A 141 -5.95 4.68 -3.47
N LYS A 142 -5.92 5.92 -2.99
CA LYS A 142 -5.68 7.11 -3.82
C LYS A 142 -4.31 7.09 -4.48
N VAL A 143 -3.26 6.74 -3.73
CA VAL A 143 -1.89 6.59 -4.28
C VAL A 143 -1.83 5.51 -5.36
N MET A 144 -2.63 4.45 -5.20
CA MET A 144 -2.77 3.37 -6.17
C MET A 144 -3.64 3.73 -7.39
N GLY A 145 -4.13 4.98 -7.49
CA GLY A 145 -4.90 5.47 -8.62
C GLY A 145 -6.35 4.97 -8.62
N ASN A 146 -6.98 4.81 -7.45
CA ASN A 146 -8.40 4.45 -7.35
C ASN A 146 -9.22 5.66 -6.87
N GLU A 147 -10.40 5.83 -7.47
CA GLU A 147 -11.46 6.63 -6.87
C GLU A 147 -12.12 5.84 -5.73
N VAL A 148 -12.69 6.57 -4.77
CA VAL A 148 -13.27 5.98 -3.55
C VAL A 148 -14.76 6.34 -3.46
N ASP A 149 -15.66 5.37 -3.73
CA ASP A 149 -17.14 5.35 -3.58
C ASP A 149 -17.89 4.20 -4.34
N SER A 150 -17.92 3.00 -3.75
CA SER A 150 -18.58 1.72 -4.14
C SER A 150 -18.12 0.86 -5.35
N LEU A 151 -17.59 -0.33 -5.00
CA LEU A 151 -17.65 -1.66 -5.65
C LEU A 151 -17.06 -2.75 -4.73
N TYR A 152 -16.26 -2.37 -3.72
CA TYR A 152 -15.72 -3.23 -2.64
C TYR A 152 -15.65 -2.47 -1.32
N ILE A 153 -15.73 -3.15 -0.17
CA ILE A 153 -15.79 -2.52 1.16
C ILE A 153 -14.62 -2.97 2.03
N ILE A 154 -13.79 -2.03 2.49
CA ILE A 154 -12.84 -2.28 3.57
C ILE A 154 -13.52 -1.95 4.89
N VAL A 155 -13.66 -2.93 5.80
CA VAL A 155 -14.27 -2.72 7.12
C VAL A 155 -13.19 -2.79 8.18
N VAL A 156 -12.92 -1.66 8.83
CA VAL A 156 -11.95 -1.54 9.92
C VAL A 156 -12.69 -1.57 11.26
N ALA A 157 -12.34 -2.51 12.14
CA ALA A 157 -12.98 -2.61 13.46
C ALA A 157 -12.08 -3.23 14.54
N GLY A 158 -12.14 -2.67 15.74
CA GLY A 158 -11.52 -3.22 16.95
C GLY A 158 -12.48 -4.02 17.85
N MET A 159 -12.08 -4.20 19.12
CA MET A 159 -12.87 -4.90 20.16
C MET A 159 -13.23 -6.36 19.77
N GLU A 160 -14.52 -6.70 19.69
CA GLU A 160 -14.98 -8.03 19.27
C GLU A 160 -15.01 -8.24 17.74
N GLY A 161 -14.71 -7.21 16.94
CA GLY A 161 -14.61 -7.33 15.48
C GLY A 161 -15.92 -7.75 14.79
N ALA A 162 -17.08 -7.35 15.34
CA ALA A 162 -18.39 -7.79 14.85
C ALA A 162 -18.83 -7.13 13.52
N LEU A 163 -18.34 -5.91 13.23
CA LEU A 163 -18.84 -5.11 12.11
C LEU A 163 -18.69 -5.80 10.74
N PRO A 164 -17.56 -6.45 10.38
CA PRO A 164 -17.41 -7.10 9.08
C PRO A 164 -18.47 -8.18 8.82
N SER A 165 -18.87 -8.94 9.83
CA SER A 165 -19.92 -9.97 9.69
C SER A 165 -21.28 -9.36 9.37
N VAL A 166 -21.62 -8.24 10.01
CA VAL A 166 -22.87 -7.51 9.74
C VAL A 166 -22.84 -6.93 8.34
N VAL A 167 -21.76 -6.25 7.96
CA VAL A 167 -21.61 -5.66 6.63
C VAL A 167 -21.66 -6.73 5.55
N GLY A 168 -20.96 -7.86 5.73
CA GLY A 168 -20.95 -8.98 4.79
C GLY A 168 -22.34 -9.54 4.51
N GLY A 169 -23.22 -9.62 5.53
CA GLY A 169 -24.60 -10.06 5.37
C GLY A 169 -25.52 -9.05 4.66
N LEU A 170 -25.13 -7.77 4.58
CA LEU A 170 -25.95 -6.69 4.01
C LEU A 170 -25.56 -6.32 2.58
N VAL A 171 -24.41 -6.77 2.10
CA VAL A 171 -23.87 -6.36 0.80
C VAL A 171 -23.55 -7.56 -0.08
N SER A 172 -23.73 -7.41 -1.40
CA SER A 172 -23.43 -8.44 -2.39
C SER A 172 -22.01 -8.36 -2.96
N VAL A 173 -21.16 -7.49 -2.40
CA VAL A 173 -19.78 -7.25 -2.83
C VAL A 173 -18.77 -7.83 -1.84
N ALA A 174 -17.49 -7.92 -2.22
CA ALA A 174 -16.45 -8.39 -1.32
C ALA A 174 -16.19 -7.40 -0.18
N VAL A 175 -16.02 -7.94 1.03
CA VAL A 175 -15.71 -7.21 2.26
C VAL A 175 -14.33 -7.63 2.74
N ILE A 176 -13.42 -6.66 2.87
CA ILE A 176 -12.06 -6.87 3.39
C ILE A 176 -12.04 -6.34 4.83
N ALA A 177 -12.00 -7.25 5.78
CA ALA A 177 -12.00 -6.96 7.21
C ALA A 177 -10.57 -6.67 7.72
N VAL A 178 -10.40 -5.54 8.39
CA VAL A 178 -9.15 -5.12 9.03
C VAL A 178 -9.36 -5.09 10.55
N PRO A 179 -8.90 -6.10 11.29
CA PRO A 179 -8.92 -6.05 12.74
C PRO A 179 -7.95 -4.97 13.21
N THR A 180 -8.32 -4.18 14.22
CA THR A 180 -7.41 -3.20 14.82
C THR A 180 -6.90 -3.67 16.18
N SER A 181 -5.71 -3.22 16.55
CA SER A 181 -5.17 -3.46 17.90
C SER A 181 -5.86 -2.61 18.97
N VAL A 182 -6.75 -1.71 18.53
CA VAL A 182 -7.53 -0.83 19.38
C VAL A 182 -8.52 -1.64 20.23
N GLY A 183 -8.49 -1.37 21.52
CA GLY A 183 -9.40 -1.94 22.50
C GLY A 183 -8.71 -2.12 23.84
N TYR A 184 -9.48 -2.59 24.83
CA TYR A 184 -8.98 -2.78 26.19
C TYR A 184 -9.43 -4.13 26.75
N GLY A 185 -8.78 -4.56 27.84
CA GLY A 185 -9.10 -5.81 28.52
C GLY A 185 -9.02 -7.02 27.59
N ALA A 186 -10.17 -7.64 27.33
CA ALA A 186 -10.29 -8.86 26.54
C ALA A 186 -10.08 -8.68 25.02
N SER A 187 -9.75 -7.48 24.53
CA SER A 187 -9.37 -7.28 23.11
C SER A 187 -8.03 -7.98 22.77
N PHE A 188 -7.14 -8.13 23.76
CA PHE A 188 -5.81 -8.72 23.60
C PHE A 188 -5.03 -8.13 22.41
N ASN A 189 -4.94 -6.80 22.34
CA ASN A 189 -4.29 -6.08 21.23
C ASN A 189 -4.80 -6.50 19.84
N GLY A 190 -6.12 -6.69 19.70
CA GLY A 190 -6.77 -7.04 18.44
C GLY A 190 -6.84 -8.53 18.14
N VAL A 191 -6.33 -9.42 18.99
CA VAL A 191 -6.48 -10.88 18.80
C VAL A 191 -7.95 -11.30 18.88
N ALA A 192 -8.73 -10.69 19.77
CA ALA A 192 -10.17 -10.96 19.84
C ALA A 192 -10.88 -10.53 18.55
N ALA A 193 -10.59 -9.33 18.04
CA ALA A 193 -11.13 -8.84 16.78
C ALA A 193 -10.73 -9.74 15.60
N LEU A 194 -9.45 -10.13 15.51
CA LEU A 194 -8.94 -11.00 14.46
C LEU A 194 -9.68 -12.35 14.44
N LEU A 195 -9.78 -13.01 15.59
CA LEU A 195 -10.47 -14.30 15.69
C LEU A 195 -11.97 -14.16 15.43
N GLY A 196 -12.60 -13.07 15.92
CA GLY A 196 -14.00 -12.76 15.65
C GLY A 196 -14.29 -12.61 14.16
N MET A 197 -13.44 -11.84 13.45
CA MET A 197 -13.56 -11.64 12.01
C MET A 197 -13.28 -12.92 11.22
N LEU A 198 -12.28 -13.72 11.60
CA LEU A 198 -11.96 -14.99 10.94
C LEU A 198 -13.06 -16.05 11.12
N ASN A 199 -13.78 -16.01 12.24
CA ASN A 199 -14.92 -16.88 12.51
C ASN A 199 -16.22 -16.40 11.84
N SER A 200 -16.19 -15.31 11.06
CA SER A 200 -17.37 -14.84 10.34
C SER A 200 -17.90 -15.92 9.39
N CYS A 201 -19.21 -16.14 9.41
CA CYS A 201 -19.89 -17.03 8.46
C CYS A 201 -20.27 -16.33 7.15
N ALA A 202 -20.03 -15.02 7.03
CA ALA A 202 -20.33 -14.27 5.82
C ALA A 202 -19.36 -14.68 4.70
N SER A 203 -19.88 -15.28 3.63
CA SER A 203 -19.08 -15.88 2.55
C SER A 203 -18.28 -14.87 1.72
N ASN A 204 -18.60 -13.59 1.82
CA ASN A 204 -17.94 -12.49 1.13
C ASN A 204 -16.94 -11.73 2.00
N VAL A 205 -16.65 -12.18 3.23
CA VAL A 205 -15.67 -11.56 4.12
C VAL A 205 -14.30 -12.25 4.00
N THR A 206 -13.26 -11.46 3.78
CA THR A 206 -11.86 -11.88 3.90
C THR A 206 -11.15 -11.01 4.93
N VAL A 207 -10.22 -11.57 5.71
CA VAL A 207 -9.59 -10.87 6.84
C VAL A 207 -8.10 -10.66 6.57
N VAL A 208 -7.61 -9.44 6.83
CA VAL A 208 -6.16 -9.13 6.80
C VAL A 208 -5.57 -9.13 8.22
N ASN A 209 -4.26 -8.97 8.32
CA ASN A 209 -3.58 -8.90 9.62
C ASN A 209 -4.01 -7.65 10.43
N ILE A 210 -3.74 -7.68 11.74
CA ILE A 210 -4.06 -6.58 12.67
C ILE A 210 -3.39 -5.28 12.21
N ASP A 211 -4.19 -4.20 12.20
CA ASP A 211 -3.85 -2.84 11.76
C ASP A 211 -3.40 -2.74 10.29
N ASN A 212 -3.60 -3.78 9.47
CA ASN A 212 -3.06 -3.84 8.11
C ASN A 212 -3.96 -3.13 7.07
N GLY A 213 -4.20 -1.83 7.28
CA GLY A 213 -4.96 -0.97 6.36
C GLY A 213 -4.34 -0.96 4.95
N TYR A 214 -3.01 -0.87 4.87
CA TYR A 214 -2.26 -1.02 3.62
C TYR A 214 -2.60 -2.32 2.86
N GLY A 215 -2.52 -3.48 3.51
CA GLY A 215 -2.79 -4.77 2.88
C GLY A 215 -4.22 -4.88 2.37
N ALA A 216 -5.19 -4.33 3.12
CA ALA A 216 -6.57 -4.28 2.68
C ALA A 216 -6.77 -3.40 1.45
N ALA A 217 -6.14 -2.23 1.41
CA ALA A 217 -6.16 -1.33 0.26
C ALA A 217 -5.51 -1.94 -0.99
N VAL A 218 -4.39 -2.66 -0.83
CA VAL A 218 -3.73 -3.40 -1.92
C VAL A 218 -4.69 -4.43 -2.51
N VAL A 219 -5.31 -5.26 -1.68
CA VAL A 219 -6.25 -6.30 -2.14
C VAL A 219 -7.45 -5.66 -2.84
N ALA A 220 -8.05 -4.63 -2.26
CA ALA A 220 -9.15 -3.89 -2.89
C ALA A 220 -8.76 -3.33 -4.28
N SER A 221 -7.58 -2.72 -4.38
CA SER A 221 -7.06 -2.16 -5.63
C SER A 221 -6.83 -3.23 -6.70
N LEU A 222 -6.29 -4.40 -6.32
CA LEU A 222 -6.09 -5.52 -7.25
C LEU A 222 -7.42 -6.06 -7.78
N ILE A 223 -8.42 -6.21 -6.91
CA ILE A 223 -9.76 -6.66 -7.33
C ILE A 223 -10.42 -5.60 -8.24
N ASN A 224 -10.26 -4.31 -7.93
CA ASN A 224 -10.84 -3.20 -8.70
C ASN A 224 -10.22 -3.00 -10.10
N ARG A 225 -9.13 -3.70 -10.41
CA ARG A 225 -8.45 -3.64 -11.72
C ARG A 225 -8.81 -4.80 -12.64
N LEU A 226 -9.44 -5.86 -12.12
CA LEU A 226 -9.98 -6.97 -12.92
C LEU A 226 -11.08 -6.45 -13.85
#